data_AF-A0A969TUQ3-F1
#
_entry.id   AF-A0A969TUQ3-F1
#
_cell.length_a   1.000
_cell.length_b   1.000
_cell.length_c   1.000
_cell.angle_alpha   90.00
_cell.angle_beta   90.00
_cell.angle_gamma   90.00
#
_symmetry.space_group_name_H-M   'P 1'
#
loop_
_entity.id
_entity.type
_entity.pdbx_description
1 polymer ?
#
loop_
_entity_poly.entity_id
_entity_poly.type
_entity_poly.pdbx_seq_one_letter_code
_entity_poly.pdbx_strand_id
1 'polypeptide(L)'
;MQRIDLTGKVFGSLTVVELASPDINNQRKWVCLCSCGTTLLVHGYSLIHGHYKSCGCQRVRKRDQGLQQHITTDQVNGTRKSALSAKTSKRNTSGHKGVSWLASRNKWRASIGYQGRQISLGYFNRLDDAVKARKKAEQEYHHPHM
;
A
#
# COMPACT_ATOMS: atom_id res chain seq x y z
N MET A 1 18.51 17.83 -40.88
CA MET A 1 18.38 16.51 -40.23
C MET A 1 17.00 15.94 -40.55
N GLN A 2 16.93 14.72 -41.08
CA GLN A 2 15.66 14.05 -41.37
C GLN A 2 14.93 13.70 -40.07
N ARG A 3 13.61 13.89 -40.04
CA ARG A 3 12.78 13.42 -38.94
C ARG A 3 12.65 11.90 -39.02
N ILE A 4 12.97 11.23 -37.92
CA ILE A 4 12.75 9.79 -37.79
C ILE A 4 11.26 9.57 -37.53
N ASP A 5 10.60 8.87 -38.45
CA ASP A 5 9.24 8.35 -38.22
C ASP A 5 9.30 7.10 -37.35
N LEU A 6 8.54 7.11 -36.26
CA LEU A 6 8.44 5.99 -35.32
C LEU A 6 7.15 5.21 -35.47
N THR A 7 6.24 5.59 -36.37
CA THR A 7 4.96 4.92 -36.61
C THR A 7 5.14 3.41 -36.83
N GLY A 8 4.33 2.60 -36.14
CA GLY A 8 4.38 1.14 -36.19
C GLY A 8 5.53 0.50 -35.42
N LYS A 9 6.50 1.26 -34.90
CA LYS A 9 7.61 0.70 -34.13
C LYS A 9 7.16 0.28 -32.72
N VAL A 10 7.79 -0.77 -32.21
CA VAL A 10 7.51 -1.34 -30.88
C VAL A 10 8.68 -1.06 -29.94
N PHE A 11 8.38 -0.54 -28.76
CA PHE A 11 9.33 -0.24 -27.69
C PHE A 11 8.88 -0.93 -26.39
N GLY A 12 9.41 -2.12 -26.14
CA GLY A 12 8.96 -2.96 -25.02
C GLY A 12 7.50 -3.39 -25.21
N SER A 13 6.61 -2.89 -24.36
CA SER A 13 5.17 -3.15 -24.40
C SER A 13 4.37 -2.03 -25.06
N LEU A 14 5.01 -1.09 -25.76
CA LEU A 14 4.37 0.04 -26.42
C LEU A 14 4.52 -0.08 -27.94
N THR A 15 3.43 0.11 -28.66
CA THR A 15 3.41 0.24 -30.11
C THR A 15 3.09 1.69 -30.45
N VAL A 16 3.95 2.33 -31.25
CA VAL A 16 3.72 3.69 -31.72
C VAL A 16 2.64 3.68 -32.80
N VAL A 17 1.57 4.45 -32.59
CA VAL A 17 0.41 4.52 -33.47
C VAL A 17 0.54 5.68 -34.45
N GLU A 18 0.86 6.87 -33.95
CA GLU A 18 0.94 8.08 -34.77
C GLU A 18 1.71 9.21 -34.06
N LEU A 19 2.08 10.24 -34.82
CA LEU A 19 2.63 11.47 -34.28
C LEU A 19 1.50 12.33 -33.70
N ALA A 20 1.62 12.72 -32.44
CA ALA A 20 0.65 13.60 -31.80
C ALA A 20 0.79 15.05 -32.29
N SER A 21 -0.28 15.82 -32.14
CA SER A 21 -0.22 17.27 -32.29
C SER A 21 0.82 17.88 -31.33
N PRO A 22 1.58 18.91 -31.75
CA PRO A 22 2.52 19.59 -30.87
C PRO A 22 1.80 20.15 -29.64
N ASP A 23 2.44 20.09 -28.48
CA ASP A 23 1.92 20.77 -27.29
C ASP A 23 2.19 22.28 -27.32
N ILE A 24 1.78 22.99 -26.27
CA ILE A 24 1.97 24.44 -26.11
C ILE A 24 3.45 24.88 -26.22
N ASN A 25 4.39 23.97 -25.98
CA ASN A 25 5.83 24.21 -26.07
C ASN A 25 6.41 23.75 -27.42
N ASN A 26 5.54 23.46 -28.40
CA ASN A 26 5.88 22.90 -29.70
C ASN A 26 6.65 21.57 -29.61
N GLN A 27 6.53 20.85 -28.48
CA GLN A 27 7.16 19.55 -28.32
C GLN A 27 6.29 18.47 -28.92
N ARG A 28 6.88 17.69 -29.82
CA ARG A 28 6.21 16.59 -30.49
C ARG A 28 6.34 15.31 -29.69
N LYS A 29 5.19 14.69 -29.42
CA LYS A 29 5.07 13.40 -28.75
C LYS A 29 4.47 12.40 -29.72
N TRP A 30 4.60 11.13 -29.39
CA TRP A 30 4.03 10.02 -30.13
C TRP A 30 2.88 9.43 -29.34
N VAL A 31 1.78 9.14 -30.02
CA VAL A 31 0.68 8.33 -29.47
C VAL A 31 1.14 6.89 -29.47
N CYS A 32 1.18 6.28 -28.29
CA CYS A 32 1.62 4.90 -28.09
C CYS A 32 0.50 4.09 -27.46
N LEU A 33 0.22 2.91 -28.01
CA LEU A 33 -0.68 1.92 -27.44
C LEU A 33 0.12 0.89 -26.65
N CYS A 34 -0.19 0.72 -25.37
CA CYS A 34 0.38 -0.34 -24.57
C CYS A 34 -0.33 -1.67 -24.82
N SER A 35 0.38 -2.79 -24.65
CA SER A 35 -0.20 -4.15 -24.73
C SER A 35 -1.32 -4.41 -23.72
N CYS A 36 -1.47 -3.58 -22.68
CA CYS A 36 -2.61 -3.63 -21.77
C CYS A 36 -3.83 -2.83 -22.24
N GLY A 37 -3.77 -2.18 -23.41
CA GLY A 37 -4.82 -1.35 -24.00
C GLY A 37 -4.77 0.14 -23.64
N THR A 38 -3.84 0.57 -22.79
CA THR A 38 -3.71 2.00 -22.43
C THR A 38 -3.00 2.79 -23.53
N THR A 39 -3.56 3.95 -23.89
CA THR A 39 -2.92 4.91 -24.81
C THR A 39 -2.23 6.03 -24.04
N LEU A 40 -1.04 6.43 -24.50
CA LEU A 40 -0.21 7.43 -23.83
C LEU A 40 0.64 8.22 -24.81
N LEU A 41 1.00 9.45 -24.43
CA LEU A 41 1.86 10.34 -25.19
C LEU A 41 3.31 10.27 -24.69
N VAL A 42 4.24 9.93 -25.58
CA VAL A 42 5.66 9.70 -25.22
C VAL A 42 6.60 10.48 -26.14
N HIS A 43 7.66 11.06 -25.59
CA HIS A 43 8.70 11.69 -26.39
C HIS A 43 9.45 10.66 -27.23
N GLY A 44 9.73 10.98 -28.50
CA GLY A 44 10.52 10.12 -29.38
C GLY A 44 11.90 9.81 -28.80
N TYR A 45 12.53 10.78 -28.15
CA TYR A 45 13.80 10.59 -27.44
C TYR A 45 13.70 9.46 -26.39
N SER A 46 12.65 9.46 -25.57
CA SER A 46 12.45 8.46 -24.51
C SER A 46 12.17 7.06 -25.06
N LEU A 47 11.54 6.96 -26.23
CA LEU A 47 11.34 5.69 -26.94
C LEU A 47 12.67 5.15 -27.47
N ILE A 48 13.39 5.98 -28.24
CA ILE A 48 14.65 5.61 -28.91
C ILE A 48 15.73 5.18 -27.91
N HIS A 49 15.88 5.90 -26.80
CA HIS A 49 16.89 5.60 -25.77
C HIS A 49 16.38 4.61 -24.72
N GLY A 50 15.15 4.10 -24.87
CA GLY A 50 14.60 3.08 -23.98
C GLY A 50 14.26 3.56 -22.57
N HIS A 51 14.10 4.87 -22.34
CA HIS A 51 13.62 5.41 -21.07
C HIS A 51 12.13 5.11 -20.82
N TYR A 52 11.37 4.80 -21.88
CA TYR A 52 9.95 4.56 -21.79
C TYR A 52 9.53 3.32 -22.60
N LYS A 53 9.21 2.22 -21.91
CA LYS A 53 8.95 0.89 -22.52
C LYS A 53 7.58 0.29 -22.16
N SER A 54 6.80 0.94 -21.29
CA SER A 54 5.47 0.47 -20.86
C SER A 54 4.71 1.61 -20.19
N CYS A 55 3.39 1.47 -20.06
CA CYS A 55 2.55 2.42 -19.30
C CYS A 55 2.64 2.24 -17.76
N GLY A 56 3.44 1.29 -17.26
CA GLY A 56 3.54 0.97 -15.84
C GLY A 56 2.52 -0.06 -15.33
N CYS A 57 1.56 -0.51 -16.14
CA CYS A 57 0.54 -1.48 -15.74
C CYS A 57 1.12 -2.79 -15.16
N GLN A 58 2.28 -3.24 -15.67
CA GLN A 58 2.94 -4.45 -15.16
C GLN A 58 3.46 -4.27 -13.74
N ARG A 59 3.95 -3.06 -13.39
CA ARG A 59 4.39 -2.75 -12.01
C ARG A 59 3.20 -2.76 -11.05
N VAL A 60 2.06 -2.22 -11.48
CA VAL A 60 0.81 -2.22 -10.72
C VAL A 60 0.35 -3.66 -10.48
N ARG A 61 0.20 -4.46 -11.55
CA ARG A 61 -0.22 -5.87 -11.46
C ARG A 61 0.67 -6.70 -10.53
N LYS A 62 2.00 -6.58 -10.66
CA LYS A 62 2.96 -7.30 -9.81
C LYS A 62 2.85 -6.87 -8.33
N ARG A 63 2.67 -5.57 -8.06
CA ARG A 63 2.44 -5.06 -6.70
C ARG A 63 1.15 -5.64 -6.12
N ASP A 64 0.05 -5.62 -6.88
CA ASP A 64 -1.24 -6.07 -6.39
C ASP A 64 -1.23 -7.60 -6.15
N GLN A 65 -0.59 -8.37 -7.04
CA GLN A 65 -0.34 -9.80 -6.85
C GLN A 65 0.50 -10.08 -5.58
N GLY A 66 1.59 -9.35 -5.38
CA GLY A 66 2.43 -9.49 -4.18
C GLY A 66 1.70 -9.10 -2.89
N LEU A 67 0.86 -8.06 -2.94
CA LEU A 67 0.02 -7.66 -1.81
C LEU A 67 -0.99 -8.75 -1.45
N GLN A 68 -1.67 -9.32 -2.45
CA GLN A 68 -2.64 -10.39 -2.23
C GLN A 68 -1.99 -11.62 -1.57
N GLN A 69 -0.81 -12.05 -2.05
CA GLN A 69 -0.06 -13.17 -1.50
C GLN A 69 0.38 -12.93 -0.04
N HIS A 70 0.82 -11.71 0.29
CA HIS A 70 1.24 -11.37 1.64
C HIS A 70 0.05 -11.30 2.61
N ILE A 71 -1.12 -10.83 2.15
CA ILE A 71 -2.34 -10.80 2.97
C ILE A 71 -2.81 -12.23 3.29
N THR A 72 -2.89 -13.12 2.29
CA THR A 72 -3.42 -14.48 2.47
C THR A 72 -2.54 -15.35 3.37
N THR A 73 -1.23 -15.17 3.34
CA THR A 73 -0.29 -15.97 4.15
C THR A 73 -0.21 -15.49 5.61
N ASP A 74 -0.31 -14.17 5.81
CA ASP A 74 -0.20 -13.53 7.11
C ASP A 74 -1.53 -13.52 7.89
N GLN A 75 -2.67 -13.65 7.22
CA GLN A 75 -3.99 -13.57 7.85
C GLN A 75 -4.55 -14.95 8.21
N VAL A 76 -5.06 -15.11 9.44
CA VAL A 76 -5.85 -16.28 9.89
C VAL A 76 -7.19 -15.75 10.39
N ASN A 77 -8.29 -16.23 9.83
CA ASN A 77 -9.67 -15.84 10.21
C ASN A 77 -9.87 -14.33 10.35
N GLY A 78 -9.42 -13.55 9.37
CA GLY A 78 -9.58 -12.10 9.42
C GLY A 78 -8.51 -11.34 10.22
N THR A 79 -7.63 -12.05 10.94
CA THR A 79 -6.62 -11.45 11.83
C THR A 79 -5.21 -11.57 11.26
N ARG A 80 -4.49 -10.45 11.14
CA ARG A 80 -3.10 -10.42 10.64
C ARG A 80 -2.11 -10.85 11.72
N LYS A 81 -1.42 -11.98 11.55
CA LYS A 81 -0.44 -12.54 12.51
C LYS A 81 0.71 -11.56 12.77
N SER A 82 1.26 -10.95 11.72
CA SER A 82 2.31 -9.94 11.83
C SER A 82 1.91 -8.74 12.71
N ALA A 83 0.64 -8.33 12.68
CA ALA A 83 0.15 -7.21 13.49
C ALA A 83 0.04 -7.58 14.98
N LEU A 84 -0.26 -8.84 15.28
CA LEU A 84 -0.30 -9.36 16.65
C LEU A 84 1.09 -9.33 17.29
N SER A 85 2.09 -9.84 16.57
CA SER A 85 3.49 -9.92 17.04
C SER A 85 4.30 -8.64 16.80
N ALA A 86 3.77 -7.66 16.07
CA ALA A 86 4.46 -6.42 15.76
C ALA A 86 4.95 -5.70 17.02
N LYS A 87 6.21 -5.25 16.99
CA LYS A 87 6.79 -4.42 18.05
C LYS A 87 6.03 -3.11 18.17
N THR A 88 5.87 -2.66 19.41
CA THR A 88 5.27 -1.36 19.71
C THR A 88 6.18 -0.24 19.17
N SER A 89 5.57 0.85 18.67
CA SER A 89 6.31 2.03 18.21
C SER A 89 7.13 2.67 19.34
N LYS A 90 8.30 3.25 19.02
CA LYS A 90 9.13 4.03 19.94
C LYS A 90 8.39 5.23 20.57
N ARG A 91 7.33 5.72 19.93
CA ARG A 91 6.47 6.80 20.44
C ARG A 91 5.38 6.33 21.41
N ASN A 92 5.30 5.02 21.71
CA ASN A 92 4.32 4.53 22.66
C ASN A 92 4.78 4.86 24.09
N THR A 93 4.00 5.73 24.73
CA THR A 93 4.28 6.25 26.06
C THR A 93 3.86 5.31 27.19
N SER A 94 3.02 4.32 26.90
CA SER A 94 2.53 3.35 27.89
C SER A 94 3.41 2.12 28.02
N GLY A 95 4.29 1.84 27.04
CA GLY A 95 5.00 0.57 26.92
C GLY A 95 4.14 -0.63 26.48
N HIS A 96 2.82 -0.49 26.44
CA HIS A 96 1.89 -1.60 26.20
C HIS A 96 1.01 -1.37 24.96
N LYS A 97 0.93 -2.38 24.07
CA LYS A 97 0.12 -2.30 22.85
C LYS A 97 -1.36 -2.17 23.21
N GLY A 98 -2.06 -1.21 22.61
CA GLY A 98 -3.49 -1.02 22.82
C GLY A 98 -3.86 -0.33 24.15
N VAL A 99 -2.87 0.11 24.93
CA VAL A 99 -3.06 0.91 26.14
C VAL A 99 -2.56 2.34 25.87
N SER A 100 -3.35 3.34 26.25
CA SER A 100 -3.00 4.75 26.00
C SER A 100 -3.65 5.66 27.03
N TRP A 101 -2.97 6.74 27.41
CA TRP A 101 -3.55 7.79 28.26
C TRP A 101 -4.53 8.62 27.44
N LEU A 102 -5.74 8.82 27.96
CA LEU A 102 -6.74 9.70 27.39
C LEU A 102 -6.91 10.93 28.28
N ALA A 103 -6.19 12.00 27.93
CA ALA A 103 -6.15 13.24 28.70
C ALA A 103 -7.55 13.86 28.90
N SER A 104 -8.42 13.80 27.89
CA SER A 104 -9.79 14.35 27.99
C SER A 104 -10.66 13.69 29.05
N ARG A 105 -10.32 12.46 29.47
CA ARG A 105 -11.04 11.72 30.52
C ARG A 105 -10.21 11.51 31.77
N ASN A 106 -8.95 11.96 31.79
CA ASN A 106 -7.96 11.64 32.81
C ASN A 106 -7.92 10.14 33.16
N LYS A 107 -7.99 9.28 32.13
CA LYS A 107 -8.06 7.82 32.29
C LYS A 107 -7.17 7.11 31.29
N TRP A 108 -6.63 5.97 31.69
CA TRP A 108 -6.01 4.98 30.82
C TRP A 108 -7.08 4.22 30.05
N ARG A 109 -7.02 4.24 28.72
CA ARG A 109 -7.90 3.47 27.84
C ARG A 109 -7.17 2.20 27.39
N ALA A 110 -7.83 1.06 27.53
CA ALA A 110 -7.38 -0.21 26.95
C ALA A 110 -8.31 -0.64 25.79
N SER A 111 -7.72 -1.14 24.71
CA SER A 111 -8.45 -1.67 23.56
C SER A 111 -7.70 -2.81 22.90
N ILE A 112 -8.43 -3.70 22.24
CA ILE A 112 -7.89 -4.83 21.48
C ILE A 112 -8.47 -4.83 20.06
N GLY A 113 -7.63 -5.09 19.07
CA GLY A 113 -8.08 -5.38 17.71
C GLY A 113 -8.30 -6.89 17.54
N TYR A 114 -9.44 -7.27 16.98
CA TYR A 114 -9.74 -8.67 16.64
C TYR A 114 -10.65 -8.71 15.41
N GLN A 115 -10.32 -9.54 14.41
CA GLN A 115 -11.08 -9.70 13.17
C GLN A 115 -11.46 -8.39 12.46
N GLY A 116 -10.55 -7.41 12.44
CA GLY A 116 -10.79 -6.11 11.81
C GLY A 116 -11.64 -5.13 12.65
N ARG A 117 -12.10 -5.51 13.85
CA ARG A 117 -12.82 -4.64 14.78
C ARG A 117 -11.94 -4.23 15.96
N GLN A 118 -12.06 -2.98 16.39
CA GLN A 118 -11.50 -2.51 17.65
C GLN A 118 -12.53 -2.66 18.76
N ILE A 119 -12.19 -3.44 19.78
CA ILE A 119 -13.00 -3.69 20.96
C ILE A 119 -12.45 -2.84 22.11
N SER A 120 -13.31 -2.06 22.75
CA SER A 120 -12.93 -1.29 23.93
C SER A 120 -12.99 -2.18 25.17
N LEU A 121 -11.89 -2.21 25.93
CA LEU A 121 -11.78 -2.98 27.18
C LEU A 121 -12.12 -2.13 28.41
N GLY A 122 -12.38 -0.84 28.21
CA GLY A 122 -12.74 0.12 29.25
C GLY A 122 -11.71 1.21 29.51
N TYR A 123 -11.99 1.96 30.56
CA TYR A 123 -11.19 3.09 31.03
C TYR A 123 -10.82 2.89 32.50
N PHE A 124 -9.57 3.14 32.85
CA PHE A 124 -9.00 2.83 34.15
C PHE A 124 -8.26 4.04 34.72
N ASN A 125 -8.20 4.15 36.04
CA ASN A 125 -7.47 5.23 36.70
C ASN A 125 -5.96 4.93 36.74
N ARG A 126 -5.56 3.65 36.82
CA ARG A 126 -4.17 3.21 36.85
C ARG A 126 -3.76 2.53 35.55
N LEU A 127 -2.49 2.68 35.19
CA LEU A 127 -1.90 2.00 34.03
C LEU A 127 -1.96 0.48 34.19
N ASP A 128 -1.60 -0.04 35.38
CA ASP A 128 -1.57 -1.47 35.67
C ASP A 128 -2.91 -2.17 35.41
N ASP A 129 -4.02 -1.52 35.77
CA ASP A 129 -5.36 -2.06 35.58
C ASP A 129 -5.71 -2.16 34.09
N ALA A 130 -5.36 -1.13 33.31
CA ALA A 130 -5.53 -1.12 31.86
C ALA A 130 -4.67 -2.21 31.19
N VAL A 131 -3.45 -2.43 31.68
CA VAL A 131 -2.54 -3.48 31.19
C VAL A 131 -3.09 -4.87 31.53
N LYS A 132 -3.61 -5.07 32.74
CA LYS A 132 -4.22 -6.33 33.15
C LYS A 132 -5.44 -6.66 32.29
N ALA A 133 -6.31 -5.68 32.04
CA ALA A 133 -7.45 -5.82 31.14
C ALA A 133 -6.99 -6.18 29.71
N ARG A 134 -5.94 -5.52 29.22
CA ARG A 134 -5.35 -5.80 27.90
C ARG A 134 -4.83 -7.24 27.79
N LYS A 135 -4.05 -7.71 28.77
CA LYS A 135 -3.49 -9.09 28.80
C LYS A 135 -4.59 -10.15 28.87
N LYS A 136 -5.62 -9.93 29.69
CA LYS A 136 -6.78 -10.83 29.76
C LYS A 136 -7.46 -10.97 28.39
N ALA A 137 -7.66 -9.86 27.69
CA ALA A 137 -8.24 -9.89 26.36
C ALA A 137 -7.33 -10.59 25.32
N GLU A 138 -6.01 -10.53 25.46
CA GLU A 138 -5.12 -11.32 24.57
C GLU A 138 -5.31 -12.82 24.76
N GLN A 139 -5.49 -13.28 25.99
CA GLN A 139 -5.79 -14.69 26.28
C GLN A 139 -7.17 -15.11 25.73
N GLU A 140 -8.16 -14.24 25.78
CA GLU A 140 -9.51 -14.55 25.33
C GLU A 140 -9.66 -14.55 23.80
N TYR A 141 -9.09 -13.54 23.12
CA TYR A 141 -9.30 -13.34 21.68
C TYR A 141 -8.15 -13.84 20.81
N HIS A 142 -6.91 -13.87 21.29
CA HIS A 142 -5.73 -14.17 20.46
C HIS A 142 -5.16 -15.58 20.71
N HIS A 143 -5.45 -16.20 21.86
CA HIS A 143 -5.02 -17.57 22.17
C HIS A 143 -5.58 -18.67 21.25
N PRO A 144 -6.81 -18.58 20.68
CA PRO A 144 -7.34 -19.62 19.79
C PRO A 144 -6.69 -19.68 18.39
N HIS A 145 -5.78 -18.75 18.06
CA HIS A 145 -5.20 -18.58 16.72
C HIS A 145 -3.68 -18.32 16.72
N MET A 146 -3.01 -18.53 17.87
CA MET A 146 -1.54 -18.62 17.96
C MET A 146 -1.06 -20.05 17.80
#